data_AF-A0A8J6U7D1-F1
#
_entry.id   AF-A0A8J6U7D1-F1
#
_cell.length_a   1.000
_cell.length_b   1.000
_cell.length_c   1.000
_cell.angle_alpha   90.00
_cell.angle_beta   90.00
_cell.angle_gamma   90.00
#
_symmetry.space_group_name_H-M   'P 1'
#
loop_
_entity.id
_entity.type
_entity.pdbx_description
1 polymer ?
#
loop_
_entity_poly.entity_id
_entity_poly.type
_entity_poly.pdbx_seq_one_letter_code
_entity_poly.pdbx_strand_id
1 'polypeptide(L)'
;MNRLIYNLGFWTFILTGISTSNAQSKNICISDSLFGNSEKHKVKVGIKSGNKMWNFRFGDYHITKSKTGWLTSTEKSNFLYTKTESKSKYKFSLTLANKTRDTAIVNSLNKTSIKELHSFELFKNFHVGYDEVAKQYEFFTSFITLNNYKDEIWELLIENTYDKNFDSKNISFLKHKQRVIHINPVSSKQCSKDKRWFPALGYEFEENGESLCAMQYFGGGLFGQNKYFVWLKTDLDPKLEFILSAAMTAIMEVRGPDYLEQMLFNDND
;
A
#
# COMPACT_ATOMS: atom_id res chain seq x y z
N MET A 1 3.99 -45.12 -59.63
CA MET A 1 2.63 -44.66 -59.30
C MET A 1 2.48 -44.66 -57.78
N ASN A 2 2.19 -43.48 -57.21
CA ASN A 2 1.75 -43.17 -55.84
C ASN A 2 2.69 -43.44 -54.65
N ARG A 3 3.58 -42.47 -54.39
CA ARG A 3 4.09 -42.19 -53.02
C ARG A 3 4.31 -40.69 -52.77
N LEU A 4 3.40 -39.86 -53.28
CA LEU A 4 3.50 -38.40 -53.28
C LEU A 4 2.24 -37.71 -52.68
N ILE A 5 1.59 -38.31 -51.68
CA ILE A 5 0.36 -37.77 -51.06
C ILE A 5 0.45 -37.61 -49.52
N TYR A 6 1.53 -38.06 -48.86
CA TYR A 6 1.66 -37.95 -47.40
C TYR A 6 2.53 -36.78 -46.92
N ASN A 7 2.39 -35.59 -47.52
CA ASN A 7 3.15 -34.42 -47.04
C ASN A 7 2.43 -33.07 -47.10
N LEU A 8 1.08 -33.08 -47.16
CA LEU A 8 0.28 -31.87 -47.31
C LEU A 8 -0.89 -31.74 -46.32
N GLY A 9 -0.88 -32.54 -45.24
CA GLY A 9 -1.93 -32.55 -44.21
C GLY A 9 -1.43 -32.32 -42.78
N PHE A 10 -0.20 -31.83 -42.59
CA PHE A 10 0.38 -31.63 -41.26
C PHE A 10 0.89 -30.20 -40.99
N TRP A 11 0.70 -29.26 -41.92
CA TRP A 11 1.19 -27.88 -41.81
C TRP A 11 0.10 -26.80 -41.85
N THR A 12 -1.18 -27.17 -41.73
CA THR A 12 -2.33 -26.24 -41.77
C THR A 12 -3.11 -26.15 -40.47
N PHE A 13 -2.52 -26.54 -39.34
CA PHE A 13 -3.14 -26.46 -38.00
C PHE A 13 -2.28 -25.71 -36.97
N ILE A 14 -1.49 -24.73 -37.40
CA ILE A 14 -0.80 -23.78 -36.50
C ILE A 14 -1.05 -22.37 -37.02
N LEU A 15 -2.29 -21.87 -37.01
CA LEU A 15 -2.56 -20.45 -37.29
C LEU A 15 -3.90 -19.89 -36.77
N THR A 16 -4.56 -20.55 -35.83
CA THR A 16 -5.77 -20.00 -35.18
C THR A 16 -5.69 -20.18 -33.67
N GLY A 17 -5.22 -19.13 -32.99
CA GLY A 17 -5.17 -19.13 -31.54
C GLY A 17 -4.26 -18.10 -30.89
N ILE A 18 -4.04 -16.93 -31.49
CA ILE A 18 -3.69 -15.77 -30.65
C ILE A 18 -5.00 -15.33 -29.99
N SER A 19 -5.48 -16.13 -29.03
CA SER A 19 -6.31 -15.57 -27.98
C SER A 19 -5.44 -14.51 -27.33
N THR A 20 -5.77 -13.24 -27.56
CA THR A 20 -5.31 -12.15 -26.72
C THR A 20 -5.75 -12.50 -25.30
N SER A 21 -4.90 -13.22 -24.58
CA SER A 21 -4.91 -13.26 -23.15
C SER A 21 -4.78 -11.80 -22.74
N ASN A 22 -5.91 -11.12 -22.54
CA ASN A 22 -5.95 -9.91 -21.75
C ASN A 22 -5.43 -10.33 -20.39
N ALA A 23 -4.11 -10.23 -20.21
CA ALA A 23 -3.46 -10.49 -18.96
C ALA A 23 -4.14 -9.56 -17.96
N GLN A 24 -4.92 -10.14 -17.06
CA GLN A 24 -5.65 -9.38 -16.04
C GLN A 24 -4.69 -8.38 -15.40
N SER A 25 -5.11 -7.12 -15.30
CA SER A 25 -4.26 -6.08 -14.72
C SER A 25 -3.92 -6.46 -13.28
N LYS A 26 -2.67 -6.87 -13.06
CA LYS A 26 -2.13 -7.16 -11.73
C LYS A 26 -1.79 -5.87 -10.97
N ASN A 27 -2.10 -4.71 -11.55
CA ASN A 27 -1.78 -3.40 -11.01
C ASN A 27 -3.04 -2.68 -10.54
N ILE A 28 -2.88 -1.76 -9.60
CA ILE A 28 -3.87 -0.72 -9.29
C ILE A 28 -4.30 0.04 -10.55
N CYS A 29 -5.50 0.62 -10.48
CA CYS A 29 -6.02 1.54 -11.49
C CYS A 29 -5.46 2.91 -11.18
N ILE A 30 -4.73 3.47 -12.14
CA ILE A 30 -4.25 4.85 -12.07
C ILE A 30 -4.91 5.64 -13.19
N SER A 31 -4.98 6.96 -13.05
CA SER A 31 -5.49 7.84 -14.10
C SER A 31 -4.78 7.62 -15.45
N ASP A 32 -5.51 7.82 -16.55
CA ASP A 32 -4.95 7.72 -17.91
C ASP A 32 -3.84 8.75 -18.14
N SER A 33 -3.96 9.95 -17.54
CA SER A 33 -2.96 11.01 -17.59
C SER A 33 -1.64 10.55 -16.95
N LEU A 34 -1.70 9.92 -15.77
CA LEU A 34 -0.51 9.38 -15.13
C LEU A 34 0.03 8.17 -15.91
N PHE A 35 -0.83 7.26 -16.36
CA PHE A 35 -0.42 6.07 -17.09
C PHE A 35 0.38 6.41 -18.36
N GLY A 36 -0.04 7.44 -19.11
CA GLY A 36 0.63 7.88 -20.33
C GLY A 36 1.91 8.70 -20.11
N ASN A 37 2.08 9.30 -18.93
CA ASN A 37 3.14 10.30 -18.66
C ASN A 37 3.98 9.98 -17.41
N SER A 38 4.10 8.70 -17.05
CA SER A 38 4.88 8.28 -15.87
C SER A 38 5.91 7.21 -16.19
N GLU A 39 6.97 7.20 -15.38
CA GLU A 39 7.88 6.07 -15.29
C GLU A 39 7.40 5.12 -14.20
N LYS A 40 7.23 3.84 -14.58
CA LYS A 40 6.88 2.77 -13.64
C LYS A 40 8.14 2.10 -13.11
N HIS A 41 8.37 2.16 -11.81
CA HIS A 41 9.45 1.44 -11.14
C HIS A 41 8.94 0.27 -10.31
N LYS A 42 9.59 -0.88 -10.43
CA LYS A 42 9.44 -1.98 -9.48
C LYS A 42 10.23 -1.66 -8.22
N VAL A 43 9.58 -1.76 -7.06
CA VAL A 43 10.27 -1.58 -5.78
C VAL A 43 10.92 -2.90 -5.38
N LYS A 44 12.21 -2.83 -5.05
CA LYS A 44 12.97 -3.92 -4.45
C LYS A 44 12.83 -3.79 -2.94
N VAL A 45 12.35 -4.85 -2.30
CA VAL A 45 12.23 -4.95 -0.85
C VAL A 45 13.34 -5.87 -0.34
N GLY A 46 14.27 -5.32 0.43
CA GLY A 46 15.36 -6.05 1.08
C GLY A 46 14.97 -6.52 2.48
N ILE A 47 15.72 -7.49 3.00
CA ILE A 47 15.43 -8.17 4.28
C ILE A 47 15.40 -7.19 5.46
N LYS A 48 14.39 -7.34 6.31
CA LYS A 48 14.31 -6.71 7.64
C LYS A 48 15.31 -7.39 8.58
N SER A 49 16.17 -6.62 9.24
CA SER A 49 17.18 -7.16 10.18
C SER A 49 17.09 -6.47 11.54
N GLY A 50 16.71 -7.25 12.56
CA GLY A 50 16.51 -6.75 13.93
C GLY A 50 15.48 -5.62 13.98
N ASN A 51 15.81 -4.53 14.69
CA ASN A 51 14.94 -3.36 14.84
C ASN A 51 15.02 -2.36 13.65
N LYS A 52 15.43 -2.82 12.47
CA LYS A 52 15.45 -2.00 11.25
C LYS A 52 14.17 -2.18 10.46
N MET A 53 13.80 -1.14 9.74
CA MET A 53 12.68 -1.16 8.78
C MET A 53 13.01 -2.01 7.56
N TRP A 54 11.98 -2.35 6.77
CA TRP A 54 12.19 -2.95 5.45
C TRP A 54 13.04 -2.02 4.57
N ASN A 55 13.99 -2.59 3.81
CA ASN A 55 14.84 -1.77 2.94
C ASN A 55 14.20 -1.63 1.56
N PHE A 56 13.62 -0.45 1.28
CA PHE A 56 12.99 -0.17 -0.01
C PHE A 56 13.95 0.54 -0.97
N ARG A 57 13.92 0.11 -2.24
CA ARG A 57 14.66 0.76 -3.35
C ARG A 57 13.86 0.76 -4.65
N PHE A 58 13.80 1.89 -5.32
CA PHE A 58 13.17 2.06 -6.63
C PHE A 58 13.76 3.26 -7.34
N GLY A 59 13.90 3.20 -8.67
CA GLY A 59 14.60 4.24 -9.43
C GLY A 59 15.97 4.57 -8.81
N ASP A 60 16.21 5.86 -8.60
CA ASP A 60 17.40 6.39 -7.95
C ASP A 60 17.30 6.45 -6.40
N TYR A 61 16.15 6.07 -5.85
CA TYR A 61 15.82 6.24 -4.44
C TYR A 61 16.06 4.97 -3.62
N HIS A 62 16.70 5.11 -2.47
CA HIS A 62 16.93 4.00 -1.53
C HIS A 62 17.08 4.46 -0.09
N ILE A 63 16.69 3.60 0.85
CA ILE A 63 16.89 3.86 2.28
C ILE A 63 18.36 3.65 2.62
N THR A 64 18.98 4.66 3.23
CA THR A 64 20.38 4.62 3.71
C THR A 64 20.48 4.43 5.21
N LYS A 65 19.49 4.94 5.96
CA LYS A 65 19.39 4.80 7.41
C LYS A 65 17.93 4.58 7.77
N SER A 66 17.68 3.73 8.75
CA SER A 66 16.36 3.54 9.34
C SER A 66 16.49 3.26 10.83
N LYS A 67 15.52 3.73 11.59
CA LYS A 67 15.39 3.47 13.02
C LYS A 67 13.93 3.26 13.36
N THR A 68 13.67 2.12 13.99
CA THR A 68 12.37 1.83 14.56
C THR A 68 12.34 2.28 16.02
N GLY A 69 11.31 3.02 16.41
CA GLY A 69 11.04 3.39 17.79
C GLY A 69 10.31 2.27 18.55
N TRP A 70 9.93 2.53 19.81
CA TRP A 70 9.12 1.58 20.56
C TRP A 70 7.75 1.38 19.91
N LEU A 71 7.44 0.11 19.64
CA LEU A 71 6.08 -0.37 19.42
C LEU A 71 5.44 -0.57 20.80
N THR A 72 4.41 0.21 21.10
CA THR A 72 3.62 0.01 22.32
C THR A 72 2.22 -0.46 21.95
N SER A 73 1.84 -1.62 22.45
CA SER A 73 0.50 -2.19 22.29
C SER A 73 -0.12 -2.37 23.67
N THR A 74 -1.37 -1.93 23.82
CA THR A 74 -2.17 -2.13 25.03
C THR A 74 -3.51 -2.72 24.63
N GLU A 75 -3.91 -3.77 25.31
CA GLU A 75 -5.21 -4.40 25.16
C GLU A 75 -5.98 -4.29 26.47
N LYS A 76 -7.27 -4.00 26.38
CA LYS A 76 -8.19 -4.02 27.53
C LYS A 76 -9.42 -4.81 27.14
N SER A 77 -9.76 -5.81 27.94
CA SER A 77 -10.99 -6.57 27.80
C SER A 77 -11.89 -6.38 29.02
N ASN A 78 -13.19 -6.63 28.85
CA ASN A 78 -14.07 -6.80 30.01
C ASN A 78 -13.91 -8.21 30.61
N PHE A 79 -14.44 -8.42 31.82
CA PHE A 79 -14.27 -9.67 32.59
C PHE A 79 -14.65 -10.94 31.80
N LEU A 80 -15.64 -10.86 30.92
CA LEU A 80 -16.11 -11.97 30.08
C LEU A 80 -15.47 -12.00 28.68
N TYR A 81 -14.51 -11.12 28.39
CA TYR A 81 -13.83 -10.97 27.10
C TYR A 81 -14.74 -10.70 25.88
N THR A 82 -16.04 -10.50 26.07
CA THR A 82 -17.01 -10.07 25.03
C THR A 82 -16.72 -8.71 24.40
N LYS A 83 -15.85 -7.90 24.99
CA LYS A 83 -15.45 -6.58 24.45
C LYS A 83 -13.96 -6.39 24.64
N THR A 84 -13.27 -6.09 23.55
CA THR A 84 -11.83 -5.85 23.56
C THR A 84 -11.54 -4.49 22.92
N GLU A 85 -10.68 -3.69 23.55
CA GLU A 85 -10.11 -2.48 22.95
C GLU A 85 -8.59 -2.64 22.88
N SER A 86 -8.08 -2.65 21.66
CA SER A 86 -6.66 -2.75 21.36
C SER A 86 -6.14 -1.43 20.80
N LYS A 87 -5.04 -0.93 21.35
CA LYS A 87 -4.37 0.31 20.91
C LYS A 87 -2.92 0.02 20.64
N SER A 88 -2.44 0.38 19.46
CA SER A 88 -1.03 0.27 19.09
C SER A 88 -0.49 1.62 18.65
N LYS A 89 0.81 1.81 18.91
CA LYS A 89 1.54 3.01 18.50
C LYS A 89 2.91 2.59 18.02
N TYR A 90 3.22 2.97 16.79
CA TYR A 90 4.46 2.66 16.10
C TYR A 90 5.13 3.95 15.65
N LYS A 91 6.41 4.12 15.95
CA LYS A 91 7.21 5.26 15.52
C LYS A 91 8.38 4.76 14.71
N PHE A 92 8.76 5.49 13.67
CA PHE A 92 9.99 5.20 12.94
C PHE A 92 10.58 6.47 12.34
N SER A 93 11.84 6.40 11.95
CA SER A 93 12.47 7.38 11.10
C SER A 93 13.33 6.72 10.05
N LEU A 94 13.41 7.34 8.87
CA LEU A 94 14.27 6.89 7.79
C LEU A 94 14.99 8.06 7.13
N THR A 95 16.08 7.73 6.45
CA THR A 95 16.78 8.62 5.53
C THR A 95 16.75 7.99 4.15
N LEU A 96 15.99 8.60 3.23
CA LEU A 96 15.97 8.24 1.83
C LEU A 96 17.05 9.05 1.11
N ALA A 97 17.83 8.42 0.24
CA ALA A 97 18.82 9.09 -0.60
C ALA A 97 18.48 8.91 -2.08
N ASN A 98 18.81 9.91 -2.89
CA ASN A 98 18.78 9.85 -4.36
C ASN A 98 20.18 9.58 -4.94
N LYS A 99 20.32 9.58 -6.28
CA LYS A 99 21.62 9.38 -6.96
C LYS A 99 22.64 10.50 -6.72
N THR A 100 22.21 11.72 -6.42
CA THR A 100 23.07 12.90 -6.21
C THR A 100 23.55 13.06 -4.76
N ARG A 101 23.25 12.08 -3.89
CA ARG A 101 23.55 12.10 -2.44
C ARG A 101 22.72 13.11 -1.63
N ASP A 102 21.67 13.68 -2.23
CA ASP A 102 20.68 14.41 -1.45
C ASP A 102 19.92 13.44 -0.57
N THR A 103 19.43 13.94 0.57
CA THR A 103 18.74 13.10 1.55
C THR A 103 17.44 13.71 2.01
N ALA A 104 16.40 12.88 2.09
CA ALA A 104 15.14 13.18 2.72
C ALA A 104 15.10 12.47 4.07
N ILE A 105 14.91 13.23 5.15
CA ILE A 105 14.67 12.69 6.49
C ILE A 105 13.17 12.61 6.68
N VAL A 106 12.69 11.43 7.06
CA VAL A 106 11.28 11.18 7.34
C VAL A 106 11.14 10.73 8.78
N ASN A 107 10.28 11.40 9.54
CA ASN A 107 9.94 11.03 10.90
C ASN A 107 8.45 10.74 11.00
N SER A 108 8.10 9.56 11.50
CA SER A 108 6.77 9.01 11.34
C SER A 108 6.17 8.48 12.64
N LEU A 109 4.85 8.59 12.72
CA LEU A 109 4.02 8.06 13.79
C LEU A 109 2.79 7.39 13.18
N ASN A 110 2.61 6.12 13.48
CA ASN A 110 1.38 5.39 13.23
C ASN A 110 0.69 5.07 14.56
N LYS A 111 -0.63 5.21 14.61
CA LYS A 111 -1.49 4.87 15.74
C LYS A 111 -2.68 4.09 15.22
N THR A 112 -2.96 2.96 15.86
CA THR A 112 -4.15 2.17 15.56
C THR A 112 -4.95 1.96 16.84
N SER A 113 -6.27 2.04 16.74
CA SER A 113 -7.20 1.67 17.79
C SER A 113 -8.28 0.81 17.18
N ILE A 114 -8.50 -0.38 17.74
CA ILE A 114 -9.52 -1.32 17.29
C ILE A 114 -10.41 -1.63 18.50
N LYS A 115 -11.71 -1.65 18.27
CA LYS A 115 -12.71 -2.08 19.25
C LYS A 115 -13.50 -3.23 18.66
N GLU A 116 -13.49 -4.34 19.37
CA GLU A 116 -14.07 -5.60 18.94
C GLU A 116 -15.15 -6.03 19.94
N LEU A 117 -16.19 -6.65 19.40
CA LEU A 117 -17.19 -7.40 20.12
C LEU A 117 -16.90 -8.87 19.85
N HIS A 118 -16.94 -9.67 20.90
CA HIS A 118 -16.76 -11.12 20.78
C HIS A 118 -18.00 -11.87 21.24
N SER A 119 -18.27 -12.98 20.57
CA SER A 119 -19.27 -13.94 21.03
C SER A 119 -18.79 -14.65 22.30
N PHE A 120 -19.72 -15.02 23.17
CA PHE A 120 -19.42 -15.70 24.43
C PHE A 120 -20.05 -17.09 24.44
N GLU A 121 -19.23 -18.12 24.60
CA GLU A 121 -19.69 -19.51 24.71
C GLU A 121 -20.24 -19.78 26.13
N LEU A 122 -21.54 -20.04 26.24
CA LEU A 122 -22.16 -20.44 27.52
C LEU A 122 -22.02 -21.94 27.79
N PHE A 123 -22.08 -22.75 26.73
CA PHE A 123 -21.88 -24.20 26.73
C PHE A 123 -21.54 -24.65 25.31
N LYS A 124 -21.04 -25.89 25.18
CA LYS A 124 -20.48 -26.41 23.93
C LYS A 124 -21.37 -26.10 22.71
N ASN A 125 -20.81 -25.35 21.76
CA ASN A 125 -21.46 -24.90 20.50
C ASN A 125 -22.63 -23.91 20.68
N PHE A 126 -22.82 -23.31 21.85
CA PHE A 126 -23.84 -22.28 22.10
C PHE A 126 -23.18 -20.96 22.49
N HIS A 127 -23.25 -20.02 21.57
CA HIS A 127 -22.64 -18.70 21.69
C HIS A 127 -23.73 -17.63 21.81
N VAL A 128 -23.49 -16.63 22.66
CA VAL A 128 -24.31 -15.43 22.76
C VAL A 128 -23.51 -14.24 22.28
N GLY A 129 -24.11 -13.46 21.38
CA GLY A 129 -23.43 -12.39 20.67
C GLY A 129 -22.87 -12.87 19.33
N TYR A 130 -22.03 -12.03 18.74
CA TYR A 130 -21.36 -12.29 17.47
C TYR A 130 -20.01 -11.58 17.51
N ASP A 131 -19.05 -12.11 16.77
CA ASP A 131 -17.73 -11.52 16.61
C ASP A 131 -17.81 -10.40 15.56
N GLU A 132 -17.36 -9.20 15.91
CA GLU A 132 -17.41 -8.04 15.01
C GLU A 132 -16.40 -6.95 15.41
N VAL A 133 -15.77 -6.32 14.42
CA VAL A 133 -15.08 -5.03 14.59
C VAL A 133 -16.10 -3.91 14.67
N ALA A 134 -16.38 -3.41 15.87
CA ALA A 134 -17.33 -2.31 16.08
C ALA A 134 -16.78 -0.95 15.61
N LYS A 135 -15.48 -0.72 15.82
CA LYS A 135 -14.81 0.54 15.45
C LYS A 135 -13.33 0.32 15.21
N GLN A 136 -12.80 0.92 14.15
CA GLN A 136 -11.37 0.97 13.86
C GLN A 136 -10.96 2.41 13.53
N TYR A 137 -9.85 2.82 14.12
CA TYR A 137 -9.21 4.10 13.88
C TYR A 137 -7.75 3.87 13.56
N GLU A 138 -7.32 4.35 12.41
CA GLU A 138 -5.93 4.35 11.98
C GLU A 138 -5.50 5.79 11.69
N PHE A 139 -4.40 6.20 12.28
CA PHE A 139 -3.82 7.52 12.07
C PHE A 139 -2.32 7.38 11.83
N PHE A 140 -1.92 7.73 10.63
CA PHE A 140 -0.53 7.78 10.21
C PHE A 140 -0.16 9.21 9.85
N THR A 141 0.96 9.68 10.39
CA THR A 141 1.54 10.96 10.00
C THR A 141 3.04 10.85 9.83
N SER A 142 3.58 11.62 8.90
CA SER A 142 5.02 11.77 8.72
C SER A 142 5.41 13.21 8.42
N PHE A 143 6.58 13.61 8.93
CA PHE A 143 7.23 14.87 8.60
C PHE A 143 8.43 14.57 7.72
N ILE A 144 8.48 15.20 6.55
CA ILE A 144 9.51 14.99 5.53
C ILE A 144 10.28 16.29 5.36
N THR A 145 11.60 16.22 5.47
CA THR A 145 12.51 17.37 5.31
C THR A 145 13.67 16.97 4.41
N LEU A 146 14.04 17.83 3.47
CA LEU A 146 15.21 17.63 2.63
C LEU A 146 16.44 18.28 3.26
N ASN A 147 17.60 17.63 3.17
CA ASN A 147 18.85 18.15 3.71
C ASN A 147 19.24 19.54 3.17
N ASN A 148 18.92 19.81 1.91
CA ASN A 148 19.20 21.09 1.25
C ASN A 148 18.10 22.14 1.47
N TYR A 149 16.96 21.76 2.08
CA TYR A 149 15.79 22.62 2.30
C TYR A 149 15.20 22.38 3.70
N LYS A 150 16.01 22.64 4.74
CA LYS A 150 15.66 22.26 6.12
C LYS A 150 14.44 22.99 6.69
N ASP A 151 14.14 24.17 6.19
CA ASP A 151 12.99 24.99 6.62
C ASP A 151 11.68 24.59 5.93
N GLU A 152 11.74 23.66 4.97
CA GLU A 152 10.57 23.14 4.28
C GLU A 152 10.20 21.76 4.83
N ILE A 153 9.14 21.75 5.63
CA ILE A 153 8.58 20.54 6.22
C ILE A 153 7.31 20.19 5.47
N TRP A 154 7.30 19.00 4.88
CA TRP A 154 6.11 18.41 4.28
C TRP A 154 5.44 17.48 5.29
N GLU A 155 4.14 17.65 5.47
CA GLU A 155 3.32 16.87 6.39
C GLU A 155 2.49 15.87 5.59
N LEU A 156 2.79 14.59 5.77
CA LEU A 156 1.97 13.48 5.31
C LEU A 156 0.97 13.10 6.42
N LEU A 157 -0.29 12.91 6.04
CA LEU A 157 -1.34 12.41 6.90
C LEU A 157 -2.18 11.39 6.15
N ILE A 158 -2.47 10.26 6.79
CA ILE A 158 -3.44 9.25 6.36
C ILE A 158 -4.26 8.89 7.60
N GLU A 159 -5.55 9.14 7.55
CA GLU A 159 -6.50 8.86 8.60
C GLU A 159 -7.64 8.02 8.03
N ASN A 160 -7.81 6.81 8.59
CA ASN A 160 -8.93 5.94 8.28
C ASN A 160 -9.76 5.73 9.54
N THR A 161 -11.03 6.06 9.48
CA THR A 161 -11.99 5.71 10.52
C THR A 161 -13.05 4.82 9.93
N TYR A 162 -13.25 3.65 10.54
CA TYR A 162 -14.38 2.78 10.32
C TYR A 162 -15.19 2.72 11.62
N ASP A 163 -16.49 2.88 11.52
CA ASP A 163 -17.43 2.73 12.62
C ASP A 163 -18.66 2.06 12.04
N LYS A 164 -19.13 0.96 12.62
CA LYS A 164 -20.25 0.22 11.99
C LYS A 164 -21.53 1.05 11.87
N ASN A 165 -21.68 2.08 12.69
CA ASN A 165 -22.90 2.90 12.74
C ASN A 165 -22.79 4.19 11.90
N PHE A 166 -21.63 4.48 11.32
CA PHE A 166 -21.37 5.71 10.58
C PHE A 166 -20.56 5.42 9.31
N ASP A 167 -20.63 6.32 8.34
CA ASP A 167 -19.83 6.18 7.13
C ASP A 167 -18.33 6.16 7.45
N SER A 168 -17.60 5.27 6.77
CA SER A 168 -16.15 5.25 6.85
C SER A 168 -15.58 6.56 6.33
N LYS A 169 -14.65 7.14 7.10
CA LYS A 169 -13.97 8.38 6.72
C LYS A 169 -12.52 8.08 6.35
N ASN A 170 -12.11 8.50 5.16
CA ASN A 170 -10.72 8.50 4.73
C ASN A 170 -10.29 9.95 4.50
N ILE A 171 -9.27 10.41 5.22
CA ILE A 171 -8.60 11.68 4.93
C ILE A 171 -7.13 11.37 4.71
N SER A 172 -6.62 11.68 3.53
CA SER A 172 -5.22 11.44 3.21
C SER A 172 -4.66 12.57 2.35
N PHE A 173 -3.56 13.19 2.78
CA PHE A 173 -2.91 14.27 2.06
C PHE A 173 -1.42 14.38 2.40
N LEU A 174 -0.69 15.03 1.50
CA LEU A 174 0.68 15.51 1.68
C LEU A 174 0.66 17.02 1.47
N LYS A 175 1.04 17.80 2.49
CA LYS A 175 0.93 19.27 2.44
C LYS A 175 2.22 19.98 2.84
N HIS A 176 2.39 21.18 2.30
CA HIS A 176 3.39 22.16 2.74
C HIS A 176 2.81 23.56 2.57
N LYS A 177 2.65 24.29 3.68
CA LYS A 177 1.97 25.59 3.72
C LYS A 177 0.56 25.50 3.11
N GLN A 178 0.29 26.22 2.02
CA GLN A 178 -0.99 26.23 1.31
C GLN A 178 -1.09 25.16 0.22
N ARG A 179 0.02 24.50 -0.12
CA ARG A 179 0.05 23.46 -1.15
C ARG A 179 -0.42 22.13 -0.55
N VAL A 180 -1.37 21.47 -1.22
CA VAL A 180 -1.98 20.21 -0.76
C VAL A 180 -2.06 19.23 -1.93
N ILE A 181 -1.49 18.06 -1.72
CA ILE A 181 -1.57 16.91 -2.62
C ILE A 181 -2.47 15.89 -1.94
N HIS A 182 -3.62 15.61 -2.54
CA HIS A 182 -4.56 14.60 -2.06
C HIS A 182 -4.02 13.20 -2.35
N ILE A 183 -4.27 12.26 -1.45
CA ILE A 183 -3.82 10.88 -1.59
C ILE A 183 -5.06 10.00 -1.60
N ASN A 184 -5.40 9.46 -2.76
CA ASN A 184 -6.65 8.73 -2.96
C ASN A 184 -6.37 7.22 -2.94
N PRO A 185 -7.10 6.42 -2.14
CA PRO A 185 -6.97 4.98 -2.20
C PRO A 185 -7.45 4.46 -3.56
N VAL A 186 -6.61 3.64 -4.20
CA VAL A 186 -6.92 3.03 -5.50
C VAL A 186 -6.75 1.52 -5.42
N SER A 187 -7.59 0.80 -6.17
CA SER A 187 -7.57 -0.65 -6.22
C SER A 187 -7.81 -1.15 -7.62
N SER A 188 -7.31 -2.35 -7.93
CA SER A 188 -7.56 -2.97 -9.22
C SER A 188 -9.03 -3.32 -9.49
N LYS A 189 -9.90 -3.37 -8.45
CA LYS A 189 -11.36 -3.54 -8.64
C LYS A 189 -11.98 -2.39 -9.44
N GLN A 190 -11.42 -1.18 -9.34
CA GLN A 190 -11.92 0.00 -10.05
C GLN A 190 -11.75 -0.12 -11.56
N CYS A 191 -10.90 -1.02 -12.07
CA CYS A 191 -10.57 -1.15 -13.49
C CYS A 191 -11.63 -1.93 -14.29
N SER A 192 -12.81 -2.21 -13.72
CA SER A 192 -13.92 -3.02 -14.27
C SER A 192 -13.59 -4.48 -14.67
N LYS A 193 -12.30 -4.85 -14.75
CA LYS A 193 -11.82 -6.13 -15.27
C LYS A 193 -11.23 -7.06 -14.20
N ASP A 194 -11.07 -6.59 -12.96
CA ASP A 194 -10.52 -7.41 -11.90
C ASP A 194 -11.60 -8.13 -11.10
N LYS A 195 -11.59 -9.46 -11.18
CA LYS A 195 -12.51 -10.36 -10.46
C LYS A 195 -11.83 -11.10 -9.31
N ARG A 196 -10.60 -10.72 -8.93
CA ARG A 196 -9.88 -11.37 -7.82
C ARG A 196 -10.57 -11.11 -6.50
N TRP A 197 -10.55 -12.13 -5.63
CA TRP A 197 -10.99 -12.01 -4.24
C TRP A 197 -10.19 -10.93 -3.51
N PHE A 198 -8.86 -10.99 -3.63
CA PHE A 198 -7.92 -10.01 -3.11
C PHE A 198 -7.40 -9.12 -4.25
N PRO A 199 -7.89 -7.87 -4.39
CA PRO A 199 -7.41 -6.97 -5.43
C PRO A 199 -6.04 -6.38 -5.08
N ALA A 200 -5.34 -5.83 -6.06
CA ALA A 200 -4.20 -4.97 -5.82
C ALA A 200 -4.67 -3.67 -5.12
N LEU A 201 -3.87 -3.17 -4.19
CA LEU A 201 -4.17 -1.98 -3.38
C LEU A 201 -3.01 -0.99 -3.43
N GLY A 202 -3.35 0.29 -3.41
CA GLY A 202 -2.41 1.38 -3.53
C GLY A 202 -3.02 2.75 -3.29
N TYR A 203 -2.25 3.77 -3.65
CA TYR A 203 -2.65 5.17 -3.58
C TYR A 203 -2.24 5.89 -4.85
N GLU A 204 -3.06 6.86 -5.28
CA GLU A 204 -2.72 7.84 -6.30
C GLU A 204 -2.68 9.23 -5.66
N PHE A 205 -1.68 10.02 -6.03
CA PHE A 205 -1.40 11.34 -5.48
C PHE A 205 -1.81 12.38 -6.50
N GLU A 206 -2.71 13.27 -6.11
CA GLU A 206 -3.36 14.22 -7.02
C GLU A 206 -3.27 15.64 -6.46
N GLU A 207 -2.95 16.59 -7.32
CA GLU A 207 -2.97 18.01 -7.00
C GLU A 207 -3.73 18.75 -8.10
N ASN A 208 -4.73 19.54 -7.74
CA ASN A 208 -5.53 20.34 -8.68
C ASN A 208 -6.15 19.53 -9.84
N GLY A 209 -6.59 18.29 -9.60
CA GLY A 209 -7.14 17.43 -10.65
C GLY A 209 -6.09 16.66 -11.46
N GLU A 210 -4.80 16.87 -11.19
CA GLU A 210 -3.70 16.24 -11.90
C GLU A 210 -2.98 15.21 -11.04
N SER A 211 -2.89 13.98 -11.54
CA SER A 211 -2.15 12.91 -10.90
C SER A 211 -0.64 13.07 -11.08
N LEU A 212 0.08 13.13 -9.95
CA LEU A 212 1.53 13.35 -9.88
C LEU A 212 2.30 12.04 -9.75
N CYS A 213 1.79 11.10 -8.95
CA CYS A 213 2.40 9.79 -8.76
C CYS A 213 1.39 8.78 -8.24
N ALA A 214 1.76 7.50 -8.26
CA ALA A 214 0.99 6.44 -7.61
C ALA A 214 1.91 5.39 -7.01
N MET A 215 1.41 4.67 -6.01
CA MET A 215 2.11 3.53 -5.43
C MET A 215 1.16 2.35 -5.22
N GLN A 216 1.66 1.16 -5.49
CA GLN A 216 1.02 -0.10 -5.14
C GLN A 216 1.80 -0.74 -4.01
N TYR A 217 1.13 -1.00 -2.89
CA TYR A 217 1.70 -1.71 -1.75
C TYR A 217 1.24 -3.18 -1.66
N PHE A 218 0.21 -3.56 -2.41
CA PHE A 218 -0.27 -4.93 -2.48
C PHE A 218 -0.60 -5.35 -3.91
N GLY A 219 -0.11 -6.52 -4.32
CA GLY A 219 -0.28 -7.02 -5.70
C GLY A 219 -1.57 -7.80 -5.96
N GLY A 220 -2.32 -8.16 -4.91
CA GLY A 220 -3.51 -9.01 -5.01
C GLY A 220 -3.23 -10.51 -5.19
N GLY A 221 -4.28 -11.33 -4.99
CA GLY A 221 -4.26 -12.80 -5.07
C GLY A 221 -3.91 -13.53 -3.76
N LEU A 222 -4.30 -14.81 -3.65
CA LEU A 222 -4.14 -15.65 -2.44
C LEU A 222 -2.68 -15.83 -1.98
N PHE A 223 -1.74 -15.83 -2.94
CA PHE A 223 -0.30 -15.92 -2.65
C PHE A 223 0.40 -14.57 -2.70
N GLY A 224 -0.38 -13.48 -2.77
CA GLY A 224 0.00 -12.08 -2.54
C GLY A 224 1.44 -11.73 -2.90
N GLN A 225 1.97 -12.18 -4.04
CA GLN A 225 3.39 -11.99 -4.32
C GLN A 225 3.65 -10.48 -4.37
N ASN A 226 4.34 -10.01 -3.35
CA ASN A 226 4.67 -8.63 -3.03
C ASN A 226 5.24 -7.88 -4.23
N LYS A 227 4.33 -7.34 -5.05
CA LYS A 227 4.64 -6.55 -6.23
C LYS A 227 4.37 -5.10 -5.89
N TYR A 228 5.34 -4.53 -5.19
CA TYR A 228 5.41 -3.11 -4.95
C TYR A 228 5.82 -2.41 -6.24
N PHE A 229 5.03 -1.43 -6.64
CA PHE A 229 5.32 -0.58 -7.80
C PHE A 229 5.09 0.87 -7.42
N VAL A 230 5.85 1.76 -8.04
CA VAL A 230 5.59 3.19 -8.02
C VAL A 230 5.54 3.71 -9.45
N TRP A 231 4.74 4.74 -9.65
CA TRP A 231 4.64 5.50 -10.90
C TRP A 231 4.95 6.95 -10.55
N LEU A 232 5.94 7.54 -11.20
CA LEU A 232 6.31 8.95 -11.04
C LEU A 232 6.08 9.67 -12.36
N LYS A 233 5.33 10.76 -12.37
CA LYS A 233 5.15 11.57 -13.57
C LYS A 233 6.50 12.11 -14.05
N THR A 234 6.76 12.05 -15.36
CA THR A 234 8.12 12.24 -15.92
C THR A 234 8.60 13.70 -15.96
N ASP A 235 7.68 14.66 -15.84
CA ASP A 235 7.95 16.11 -15.89
C ASP A 235 7.91 16.77 -14.51
N LEU A 236 7.97 15.98 -13.43
CA LEU A 236 7.99 16.52 -12.06
C LEU A 236 9.25 17.35 -11.82
N ASP A 237 9.08 18.44 -11.08
CA ASP A 237 10.20 19.14 -10.46
C ASP A 237 11.00 18.15 -9.59
N PRO A 238 12.35 18.08 -9.71
CA PRO A 238 13.16 17.07 -9.01
C PRO A 238 13.01 17.08 -7.48
N LYS A 239 12.73 18.25 -6.89
CA LYS A 239 12.51 18.38 -5.46
C LYS A 239 11.15 17.79 -5.08
N LEU A 240 10.10 18.06 -5.85
CA LEU A 240 8.79 17.45 -5.65
C LEU A 240 8.84 15.92 -5.85
N GLU A 241 9.51 15.43 -6.89
CA GLU A 241 9.70 14.00 -7.13
C GLU A 241 10.35 13.30 -5.92
N PHE A 242 11.35 13.95 -5.31
CA PHE A 242 12.02 13.41 -4.13
C PHE A 242 11.10 13.40 -2.89
N ILE A 243 10.30 14.46 -2.69
CA ILE A 243 9.30 14.51 -1.62
C ILE A 243 8.24 13.41 -1.79
N LEU A 244 7.71 13.22 -3.00
CA LEU A 244 6.74 12.17 -3.32
C LEU A 244 7.35 10.78 -3.09
N SER A 245 8.60 10.57 -3.50
CA SER A 245 9.34 9.33 -3.27
C SER A 245 9.54 9.03 -1.78
N ALA A 246 9.85 10.06 -0.97
CA ALA A 246 9.94 9.94 0.48
C ALA A 246 8.60 9.60 1.12
N ALA A 247 7.51 10.25 0.69
CA ALA A 247 6.16 9.99 1.17
C ALA A 247 5.71 8.56 0.86
N MET A 248 5.87 8.11 -0.40
CA MET A 248 5.54 6.74 -0.79
C MET A 248 6.35 5.70 0.01
N THR A 249 7.63 5.97 0.27
CA THR A 249 8.46 5.09 1.11
C THR A 249 7.93 5.00 2.54
N ALA A 250 7.49 6.11 3.12
CA ALA A 250 6.90 6.14 4.45
C ALA A 250 5.60 5.33 4.53
N ILE A 251 4.74 5.43 3.50
CA ILE A 251 3.51 4.66 3.39
C ILE A 251 3.81 3.17 3.23
N MET A 252 4.80 2.81 2.41
CA MET A 252 5.21 1.41 2.20
C MET A 252 5.69 0.74 3.48
N GLU A 253 6.30 1.46 4.41
CA GLU A 253 6.65 0.87 5.71
C GLU A 253 5.40 0.48 6.51
N VAL A 254 4.38 1.34 6.56
CA VAL A 254 3.17 1.10 7.34
C VAL A 254 2.21 0.12 6.66
N ARG A 255 2.19 0.11 5.32
CA ARG A 255 1.38 -0.79 4.49
C ARG A 255 2.18 -1.99 3.96
N GLY A 256 3.36 -2.21 4.53
CA GLY A 256 4.35 -3.16 4.06
C GLY A 256 3.99 -4.62 4.34
N PRO A 257 4.98 -5.53 4.24
CA PRO A 257 4.76 -6.97 4.43
C PRO A 257 4.05 -7.31 5.74
N ASP A 258 4.43 -6.66 6.84
CA ASP A 258 3.86 -6.89 8.18
C ASP A 258 2.36 -6.54 8.27
N TYR A 259 1.89 -5.58 7.46
CA TYR A 259 0.48 -5.20 7.39
C TYR A 259 -0.36 -6.25 6.64
N LEU A 260 0.22 -6.85 5.61
CA LEU A 260 -0.43 -7.88 4.81
C LEU A 260 -0.58 -9.19 5.57
N GLU A 261 0.41 -9.55 6.40
CA GLU A 261 0.27 -10.69 7.32
C GLU A 261 -0.93 -10.48 8.24
N GLN A 262 -1.06 -9.30 8.87
CA GLN A 262 -2.21 -8.99 9.74
C GLN A 262 -3.55 -9.09 9.01
N MET A 263 -3.65 -8.60 7.77
CA MET A 263 -4.88 -8.71 6.98
C MET A 263 -5.25 -10.17 6.64
N LEU A 264 -4.28 -11.01 6.30
CA LEU A 264 -4.55 -12.38 5.88
C LEU A 264 -4.88 -13.32 7.05
N PHE A 265 -4.42 -13.01 8.27
CA PHE A 265 -4.72 -13.82 9.45
C PHE A 265 -6.06 -13.45 10.12
N ASN A 266 -6.55 -12.22 9.94
CA ASN A 266 -7.82 -11.78 10.54
C ASN A 266 -9.08 -12.19 9.75
N ASP A 267 -8.95 -12.69 8.52
CA ASP A 267 -10.09 -13.12 7.67
C ASP A 267 -10.36 -14.64 7.76
N ASN A 268 -9.66 -15.40 8.62
CA ASN A 268 -9.73 -16.87 8.69
C ASN A 268 -10.44 -17.44 9.94
N ASP A 269 -11.07 -16.59 10.76
CA ASP A 269 -11.86 -17.03 11.92
C ASP A 269 -13.36 -16.80 11.69
#